data_AF-A0A949KJZ8-F1
#
_entry.id   AF-A0A949KJZ8-F1
#
_cell.length_a   1.000
_cell.length_b   1.000
_cell.length_c   1.000
_cell.angle_alpha   90.00
_cell.angle_beta   90.00
_cell.angle_gamma   90.00
#
_symmetry.space_group_name_H-M   'P 1'
#
loop_
_entity.id
_entity.type
_entity.pdbx_description
1 polymer ?
#
loop_
_entity_poly.entity_id
_entity_poly.type
_entity_poly.pdbx_seq_one_letter_code
_entity_poly.pdbx_strand_id
1 'polypeptide(L)'
;MGAADTLVCSVPRKELQEINLNQYVREHGYEVPGGRFSPSPWSLEHPDVDMLMQKIRERGIPLTEYAGVKPMYGIKTGLNAAFLIDTATKEKLVRDDPKSAEIIKPYLRGQDIKRWTPEWAGLWMIVLKSSGDHAWPWSGANESEAEVIFQNTYPAIYALLNEYRTKLIARQDQGLYWWELRSCEYYDSFENHKIIHTDISWRPQFAIAEHPYYLVNTAYLWPTEDFYLLGVVNSPLLWSYMWRNAIHGKDEALRLIYSFTQNLPIAAPTKDLRSQTERAVATLVGLNHEDKTASREVLDWLWHRHEIDKPGNGLAAFHNLNLDGFIAEVQKRLPKGAGSLSPKDITELKQVYGDYALPMQAHQAEIEKLEHMVSDLVNRAYGLTPEEVDLLWKTAPPRMPFGIPTGR
;
A
#
# COMPACT_ATOMS: atom_id res chain seq x y z
N MET A 1 -9.49 48.09 1.69
CA MET A 1 -10.85 47.53 1.84
C MET A 1 -10.67 46.04 2.08
N GLY A 2 -11.20 45.50 3.18
CA GLY A 2 -11.17 44.05 3.40
C GLY A 2 -11.91 43.34 2.27
N ALA A 3 -11.42 42.18 1.85
CA ALA A 3 -12.16 41.35 0.91
C ALA A 3 -13.48 40.93 1.57
N ALA A 4 -14.59 41.06 0.83
CA ALA A 4 -15.91 40.68 1.32
C ALA A 4 -16.00 39.16 1.49
N ASP A 5 -16.76 38.73 2.51
CA ASP A 5 -17.03 37.31 2.73
C ASP A 5 -17.90 36.74 1.61
N THR A 6 -17.71 35.45 1.33
CA THR A 6 -18.39 34.76 0.23
C THR A 6 -19.26 33.63 0.77
N LEU A 7 -20.54 33.64 0.42
CA LEU A 7 -21.46 32.54 0.74
C LEU A 7 -21.18 31.35 -0.20
N VAL A 8 -20.83 30.21 0.38
CA VAL A 8 -20.54 28.96 -0.34
C VAL A 8 -21.56 27.90 0.04
N CYS A 9 -22.02 27.11 -0.93
CA CYS A 9 -22.91 25.98 -0.69
C CYS A 9 -22.56 24.84 -1.64
N SER A 10 -22.31 23.64 -1.09
CA SER A 10 -22.10 22.44 -1.90
C SER A 10 -23.45 21.80 -2.24
N VAL A 11 -23.68 21.58 -3.53
CA VAL A 11 -24.94 21.02 -4.02
C VAL A 11 -24.68 19.65 -4.65
N PRO A 12 -25.20 18.56 -4.08
CA PRO A 12 -25.07 17.23 -4.65
C PRO A 12 -25.70 17.17 -6.05
N ARG A 13 -24.91 16.82 -7.06
CA ARG A 13 -25.37 16.78 -8.46
C ARG A 13 -26.61 15.91 -8.67
N LYS A 14 -26.75 14.83 -7.89
CA LYS A 14 -27.87 13.88 -8.01
C LYS A 14 -29.20 14.45 -7.51
N GLU A 15 -29.15 15.37 -6.56
CA GLU A 15 -30.33 15.96 -5.90
C GLU A 15 -30.75 17.29 -6.55
N LEU A 16 -29.95 17.79 -7.50
CA LEU A 16 -30.12 19.10 -8.12
C LEU A 16 -31.48 19.30 -8.80
N GLN A 17 -32.15 18.22 -9.24
CA GLN A 17 -33.48 18.30 -9.86
C GLN A 17 -34.61 18.46 -8.84
N GLU A 18 -34.40 18.12 -7.57
CA GLU A 18 -35.42 18.06 -6.53
C GLU A 18 -35.33 19.22 -5.53
N ILE A 19 -34.28 20.04 -5.61
CA ILE A 19 -34.02 21.14 -4.68
C ILE A 19 -34.51 22.49 -5.22
N ASN A 20 -35.12 23.29 -4.35
CA ASN A 20 -35.21 24.73 -4.58
C ASN A 20 -33.86 25.36 -4.25
N LEU A 21 -33.09 25.75 -5.27
CA LEU A 21 -31.71 26.22 -5.08
C LEU A 21 -31.59 27.41 -4.10
N ASN A 22 -32.51 28.38 -4.17
CA ASN A 22 -32.46 29.55 -3.28
C ASN A 22 -32.71 29.17 -1.82
N GLN A 23 -33.67 28.28 -1.57
CA GLN A 23 -33.94 27.77 -0.22
C GLN A 23 -32.76 26.93 0.28
N TYR A 24 -32.26 26.02 -0.57
CA TYR A 24 -31.16 25.12 -0.23
C TYR A 24 -29.89 25.90 0.15
N VAL A 25 -29.52 26.93 -0.62
CA VAL A 25 -28.37 27.79 -0.33
C VAL A 25 -28.54 28.56 0.98
N ARG A 26 -29.77 28.97 1.34
CA ARG A 26 -30.03 29.63 2.64
C ARG A 26 -29.91 28.66 3.81
N GLU A 27 -30.30 27.41 3.63
CA GLU A 27 -30.31 26.40 4.68
C GLU A 27 -28.96 25.71 4.88
N HIS A 28 -28.17 25.56 3.81
CA HIS A 28 -26.93 24.76 3.81
C HIS A 28 -25.68 25.58 3.42
N GLY A 29 -25.83 26.87 3.15
CA GLY A 29 -24.73 27.76 2.85
C GLY A 29 -23.95 28.18 4.09
N TYR A 30 -22.66 28.44 3.93
CA TYR A 30 -21.78 28.96 4.97
C TYR A 30 -20.90 30.08 4.42
N GLU A 31 -20.46 30.98 5.30
CA GLU A 31 -19.60 32.10 4.93
C GLU A 31 -18.13 31.68 4.92
N VAL A 32 -17.44 32.00 3.83
CA VAL A 32 -15.99 31.89 3.71
C VAL A 32 -15.38 33.29 3.84
N PRO A 33 -14.46 33.52 4.79
CA PRO A 33 -13.85 34.82 4.97
C PRO A 33 -13.13 35.31 3.72
N GLY A 34 -13.38 36.55 3.31
CA GLY A 34 -12.77 37.11 2.10
C GLY A 34 -11.24 37.13 2.14
N GLY A 35 -10.65 37.21 3.34
CA GLY A 35 -9.21 37.15 3.58
C GLY A 35 -8.56 35.81 3.18
N ARG A 36 -9.35 34.75 2.96
CA ARG A 36 -8.85 33.45 2.50
C ARG A 36 -8.43 33.46 1.03
N PHE A 37 -9.03 34.32 0.21
CA PHE A 37 -8.73 34.40 -1.22
C PHE A 37 -7.43 35.17 -1.46
N SER A 38 -6.32 34.45 -1.42
CA SER A 38 -4.98 34.99 -1.65
C SER A 38 -4.33 34.42 -2.92
N PRO A 39 -3.17 34.95 -3.37
CA PRO A 39 -2.41 34.32 -4.45
C PRO A 39 -1.86 32.92 -4.11
N SER A 40 -1.78 32.59 -2.81
CA SER A 40 -1.43 31.24 -2.36
C SER A 40 -2.62 30.29 -2.53
N PRO A 41 -2.40 28.96 -2.54
CA PRO A 41 -3.50 27.99 -2.55
C PRO A 41 -4.53 28.31 -1.46
N TRP A 42 -5.80 28.37 -1.85
CA TRP A 42 -6.94 28.68 -0.99
C TRP A 42 -8.01 27.60 -1.13
N SER A 43 -8.94 27.56 -0.19
CA SER A 43 -9.98 26.53 -0.10
C SER A 43 -11.37 27.13 0.04
N LEU A 44 -12.37 26.43 -0.49
CA LEU A 44 -13.79 26.72 -0.28
C LEU A 44 -14.37 25.93 0.90
N GLU A 45 -13.56 25.17 1.64
CA GLU A 45 -14.00 24.39 2.80
C GLU A 45 -14.66 25.26 3.88
N HIS A 46 -15.53 24.63 4.67
CA HIS A 46 -16.13 25.26 5.84
C HIS A 46 -15.04 25.85 6.77
N PRO A 47 -15.23 27.06 7.35
CA PRO A 47 -14.25 27.68 8.24
C PRO A 47 -13.67 26.75 9.30
N ASP A 48 -14.52 25.99 10.00
CA ASP A 48 -14.07 25.07 11.04
C ASP A 48 -13.18 23.94 10.48
N VAL A 49 -13.46 23.45 9.26
CA VAL A 49 -12.65 22.40 8.60
C VAL A 49 -11.30 22.96 8.18
N ASP A 50 -11.29 24.18 7.64
CA ASP A 50 -10.06 24.87 7.25
C ASP A 50 -9.17 25.15 8.47
N MET A 51 -9.76 25.58 9.60
CA MET A 51 -9.07 25.73 10.88
C MET A 51 -8.48 24.40 11.37
N LEU A 52 -9.22 23.29 11.25
CA LEU A 52 -8.70 21.97 11.57
C LEU A 52 -7.50 21.60 10.68
N MET A 53 -7.58 21.83 9.36
CA MET A 53 -6.47 21.58 8.44
C MET A 53 -5.25 22.47 8.76
N GLN A 54 -5.47 23.72 9.15
CA GLN A 54 -4.42 24.62 9.60
C GLN A 54 -3.76 24.10 10.88
N LYS A 55 -4.55 23.67 11.87
CA LYS A 55 -4.02 23.06 13.10
C LYS A 55 -3.17 21.82 12.82
N ILE A 56 -3.60 20.95 11.90
CA ILE A 56 -2.81 19.78 11.48
C ILE A 56 -1.43 20.24 10.93
N ARG A 57 -1.41 21.28 10.07
CA ARG A 57 -0.16 21.85 9.53
C ARG A 57 0.73 22.45 10.60
N GLU A 58 0.17 23.25 11.51
CA GLU A 58 0.93 23.96 12.54
C GLU A 58 1.49 23.04 13.63
N ARG A 59 0.81 21.92 13.91
CA ARG A 59 1.25 20.93 14.90
C ARG A 59 2.29 19.97 14.36
N GLY A 60 2.37 19.81 13.04
CA GLY A 60 3.30 18.90 12.40
C GLY A 60 4.54 19.59 11.84
N ILE A 61 5.59 18.81 11.66
CA ILE A 61 6.73 19.17 10.79
C ILE A 61 6.69 18.28 9.53
N PRO A 62 7.32 18.69 8.41
CA PRO A 62 7.35 17.87 7.19
C PRO A 62 7.82 16.45 7.45
N LEU A 63 7.22 15.47 6.79
CA LEU A 63 7.54 14.06 6.95
C LEU A 63 9.04 13.74 6.78
N THR A 64 9.71 14.37 5.82
CA THR A 64 11.17 14.20 5.64
C THR A 64 11.99 14.73 6.81
N GLU A 65 11.55 15.82 7.43
CA GLU A 65 12.18 16.37 8.63
C GLU A 65 11.90 15.47 9.85
N TYR A 66 10.65 15.05 10.03
CA TYR A 66 10.25 14.14 11.11
C TYR A 66 11.01 12.82 11.06
N ALA A 67 11.04 12.17 9.89
CA ALA A 67 11.62 10.84 9.74
C ALA A 67 13.16 10.87 9.56
N GLY A 68 13.74 12.05 9.27
CA GLY A 68 15.17 12.20 8.98
C GLY A 68 15.63 11.50 7.69
N VAL A 69 14.68 11.05 6.85
CA VAL A 69 14.93 10.30 5.62
C VAL A 69 14.05 10.80 4.48
N LYS A 70 14.44 10.49 3.23
CA LYS A 70 13.69 10.87 2.02
C LYS A 70 13.00 9.65 1.39
N PRO A 71 11.86 9.84 0.69
CA PRO A 71 11.26 8.79 -0.09
C PRO A 71 12.14 8.45 -1.28
N MET A 72 12.28 7.15 -1.55
CA MET A 72 12.92 6.63 -2.76
C MET A 72 11.87 5.99 -3.66
N TYR A 73 12.13 5.92 -4.96
CA TYR A 73 11.22 5.34 -5.95
C TYR A 73 11.43 3.84 -6.06
N GLY A 74 10.42 3.11 -6.51
CA GLY A 74 10.64 1.75 -7.01
C GLY A 74 11.46 1.71 -8.31
N ILE A 75 11.75 0.50 -8.77
CA ILE A 75 12.61 0.27 -9.93
C ILE A 75 11.80 0.32 -11.24
N LYS A 76 12.27 1.14 -12.19
CA LYS A 76 11.79 1.13 -13.57
C LYS A 76 12.65 0.17 -14.39
N THR A 77 12.07 -0.95 -14.82
CA THR A 77 12.81 -2.00 -15.55
C THR A 77 13.01 -1.67 -17.03
N GLY A 78 12.20 -0.80 -17.62
CA GLY A 78 12.20 -0.51 -19.07
C GLY A 78 11.71 -1.67 -19.96
N LEU A 79 11.61 -2.90 -19.45
CA LEU A 79 11.04 -4.07 -20.14
C LEU A 79 10.58 -5.14 -19.13
N ASN A 80 9.39 -4.97 -18.57
CA ASN A 80 8.86 -5.87 -17.53
C ASN A 80 8.91 -7.36 -17.90
N ALA A 81 8.62 -7.72 -19.16
CA ALA A 81 8.62 -9.11 -19.60
C ALA A 81 9.97 -9.84 -19.45
N ALA A 82 11.08 -9.10 -19.43
CA ALA A 82 12.41 -9.66 -19.26
C ALA A 82 12.86 -9.76 -17.79
N PHE A 83 12.42 -8.81 -16.95
CA PHE A 83 12.90 -8.69 -15.57
C PHE A 83 11.91 -9.13 -14.50
N LEU A 84 10.61 -9.20 -14.80
CA LEU A 84 9.58 -9.60 -13.84
C LEU A 84 9.08 -11.00 -14.19
N ILE A 85 9.28 -11.94 -13.26
CA ILE A 85 9.02 -13.36 -13.46
C ILE A 85 8.11 -13.92 -12.36
N ASP A 86 7.43 -15.02 -12.68
CA ASP A 86 6.65 -15.77 -11.69
C ASP A 86 7.52 -16.75 -10.89
N THR A 87 6.92 -17.38 -9.87
CA THR A 87 7.62 -18.34 -9.02
C THR A 87 8.10 -19.57 -9.78
N ALA A 88 7.30 -20.09 -10.74
CA ALA A 88 7.70 -21.24 -11.55
C ALA A 88 8.94 -20.96 -12.41
N THR A 89 9.03 -19.77 -13.01
CA THR A 89 10.19 -19.33 -13.78
C THR A 89 11.40 -19.13 -12.85
N LYS A 90 11.21 -18.50 -11.69
CA LYS A 90 12.27 -18.36 -10.67
C LYS A 90 12.82 -19.72 -10.25
N GLU A 91 11.96 -20.70 -9.97
CA GLU A 91 12.37 -22.05 -9.56
C GLU A 91 13.13 -22.79 -10.66
N LYS A 92 12.70 -22.65 -11.92
CA LYS A 92 13.42 -23.20 -13.07
C LYS A 92 14.82 -22.59 -13.18
N LEU A 93 14.93 -21.26 -13.16
CA LEU A 93 16.22 -20.57 -13.27
C LEU A 93 17.19 -20.98 -12.16
N VAL A 94 16.72 -21.05 -10.92
CA VAL A 94 17.55 -21.43 -9.76
C VAL A 94 17.93 -22.92 -9.79
N ARG A 95 17.06 -23.79 -10.32
CA ARG A 95 17.41 -25.21 -10.51
C ARG A 95 18.49 -25.40 -11.57
N ASP A 96 18.38 -24.66 -12.67
CA ASP A 96 19.30 -24.76 -13.81
C ASP A 96 20.64 -24.04 -13.51
N ASP A 97 20.59 -22.96 -12.72
CA ASP A 97 21.74 -22.19 -12.24
C ASP A 97 21.49 -21.67 -10.80
N PRO A 98 21.96 -22.38 -9.75
CA PRO A 98 21.72 -22.01 -8.36
C PRO A 98 22.18 -20.60 -7.98
N LYS A 99 23.19 -20.06 -8.67
CA LYS A 99 23.72 -18.71 -8.40
C LYS A 99 22.70 -17.63 -8.74
N SER A 100 21.78 -17.88 -9.69
CA SER A 100 20.71 -16.96 -10.06
C SER A 100 19.84 -16.53 -8.87
N ALA A 101 19.75 -17.33 -7.80
CA ALA A 101 18.99 -16.99 -6.61
C ALA A 101 19.44 -15.67 -5.94
N GLU A 102 20.71 -15.28 -6.06
CA GLU A 102 21.25 -14.09 -5.39
C GLU A 102 20.77 -12.77 -6.01
N ILE A 103 20.39 -12.80 -7.29
CA ILE A 103 19.90 -11.64 -8.05
C ILE A 103 18.40 -11.67 -8.31
N ILE A 104 17.68 -12.72 -7.91
CA ILE A 104 16.22 -12.80 -8.03
C ILE A 104 15.58 -12.41 -6.70
N LYS A 105 14.90 -11.27 -6.66
CA LYS A 105 14.37 -10.66 -5.43
C LYS A 105 12.84 -10.58 -5.46
N PRO A 106 12.15 -10.73 -4.31
CA PRO A 106 10.70 -10.54 -4.24
C PRO A 106 10.26 -9.18 -4.77
N TYR A 107 9.20 -9.16 -5.58
CA TYR A 107 8.69 -7.96 -6.23
C TYR A 107 7.24 -7.66 -5.85
N LEU A 108 6.95 -6.39 -5.56
CA LEU A 108 5.61 -5.87 -5.30
C LEU A 108 5.16 -4.90 -6.39
N ARG A 109 3.99 -5.17 -6.96
CA ARG A 109 3.24 -4.21 -7.76
C ARG A 109 2.48 -3.25 -6.84
N GLY A 110 1.98 -2.15 -7.39
CA GLY A 110 1.18 -1.21 -6.59
C GLY A 110 -0.03 -1.85 -5.90
N GLN A 111 -0.71 -2.78 -6.58
CA GLN A 111 -1.85 -3.50 -5.99
C GLN A 111 -1.49 -4.46 -4.85
N ASP A 112 -0.22 -4.86 -4.76
CA ASP A 112 0.31 -5.77 -3.74
C ASP A 112 0.65 -4.99 -2.45
N ILE A 113 0.68 -3.64 -2.50
CA ILE A 113 0.89 -2.79 -1.31
C ILE A 113 -0.47 -2.52 -0.67
N LYS A 114 -0.74 -3.15 0.48
CA LYS A 114 -1.96 -2.94 1.26
C LYS A 114 -1.68 -2.07 2.47
N ARG A 115 -2.74 -1.73 3.20
CA ARG A 115 -2.64 -1.07 4.50
C ARG A 115 -1.95 -2.02 5.49
N TRP A 116 -1.05 -1.47 6.30
CA TRP A 116 -0.26 -2.13 7.35
C TRP A 116 0.82 -3.07 6.85
N THR A 117 0.50 -4.04 5.99
CA THR A 117 1.47 -5.01 5.46
C THR A 117 1.24 -5.26 3.96
N PRO A 118 2.27 -5.56 3.16
CA PRO A 118 2.09 -5.94 1.76
C PRO A 118 1.49 -7.35 1.61
N GLU A 119 1.01 -7.67 0.41
CA GLU A 119 0.53 -9.00 -0.01
C GLU A 119 1.32 -9.46 -1.22
N TRP A 120 2.41 -10.18 -0.97
CA TRP A 120 3.26 -10.66 -2.05
C TRP A 120 2.59 -11.76 -2.86
N ALA A 121 2.49 -11.55 -4.17
CA ALA A 121 1.78 -12.43 -5.09
C ALA A 121 2.67 -13.50 -5.76
N GLY A 122 3.82 -13.85 -5.16
CA GLY A 122 4.74 -14.82 -5.76
C GLY A 122 5.47 -14.30 -7.01
N LEU A 123 5.62 -12.98 -7.14
CA LEU A 123 6.31 -12.32 -8.24
C LEU A 123 7.74 -11.93 -7.87
N TRP A 124 8.63 -12.00 -8.83
CA TRP A 124 10.05 -11.79 -8.61
C TRP A 124 10.63 -10.82 -9.63
N MET A 125 11.67 -10.09 -9.24
CA MET A 125 12.47 -9.22 -10.10
C MET A 125 13.88 -9.78 -10.25
N ILE A 126 14.40 -9.83 -11.47
CA ILE A 126 15.83 -10.04 -11.74
C ILE A 126 16.54 -8.70 -11.56
N VAL A 127 17.35 -8.56 -10.52
CA VAL A 127 18.02 -7.34 -10.10
C VAL A 127 19.47 -7.34 -10.58
N LEU A 128 19.66 -7.10 -11.88
CA LEU A 128 20.98 -6.83 -12.46
C LEU A 128 21.30 -5.34 -12.29
N LYS A 129 21.86 -4.95 -11.14
CA LYS A 129 22.28 -3.57 -10.85
C LYS A 129 23.21 -3.04 -11.97
N SER A 130 23.19 -1.74 -12.24
CA SER A 130 24.14 -1.13 -13.18
C SER A 130 25.59 -1.36 -12.72
N SER A 131 26.50 -1.65 -13.65
CA SER A 131 27.95 -1.72 -13.36
C SER A 131 28.54 -0.40 -12.84
N GLY A 132 27.79 0.71 -12.93
CA GLY A 132 28.14 1.96 -12.26
C GLY A 132 27.85 1.97 -10.75
N ASP A 133 26.95 1.11 -10.27
CA ASP A 133 26.55 1.04 -8.86
C ASP A 133 27.04 -0.24 -8.17
N HIS A 134 27.43 -1.25 -8.96
CA HIS A 134 27.81 -2.56 -8.45
C HIS A 134 28.99 -3.12 -9.23
N ALA A 135 29.99 -3.62 -8.50
CA ALA A 135 31.18 -4.21 -9.07
C ALA A 135 30.94 -5.68 -9.47
N TRP A 136 30.40 -5.88 -10.67
CA TRP A 136 30.26 -7.20 -11.27
C TRP A 136 31.60 -7.73 -11.79
N PRO A 137 31.74 -9.06 -12.00
CA PRO A 137 32.91 -9.63 -12.67
C PRO A 137 33.17 -9.05 -14.07
N TRP A 138 32.14 -8.54 -14.74
CA TRP A 138 32.23 -7.91 -16.06
C TRP A 138 32.43 -6.39 -16.01
N SER A 139 32.37 -5.75 -14.84
CA SER A 139 32.46 -4.29 -14.75
C SER A 139 33.82 -3.79 -15.24
N GLY A 140 33.79 -2.86 -16.20
CA GLY A 140 35.00 -2.27 -16.80
C GLY A 140 35.52 -3.01 -18.03
N ALA A 141 34.96 -4.18 -18.38
CA ALA A 141 35.25 -4.85 -19.64
C ALA A 141 34.53 -4.17 -20.82
N ASN A 142 35.01 -4.37 -22.05
CA ASN A 142 34.24 -3.96 -23.22
C ASN A 142 33.00 -4.86 -23.41
N GLU A 143 32.01 -4.41 -24.19
CA GLU A 143 30.70 -5.09 -24.35
C GLU A 143 30.83 -6.59 -24.65
N SER A 144 31.68 -6.97 -25.61
CA SER A 144 31.84 -8.37 -26.03
C SER A 144 32.44 -9.25 -24.95
N GLU A 145 33.48 -8.76 -24.26
CA GLU A 145 34.08 -9.46 -23.13
C GLU A 145 33.12 -9.54 -21.94
N ALA A 146 32.43 -8.45 -21.64
CA ALA A 146 31.43 -8.38 -20.58
C ALA A 146 30.29 -9.38 -20.81
N GLU A 147 29.81 -9.51 -22.06
CA GLU A 147 28.73 -10.45 -22.39
C GLU A 147 29.17 -11.91 -22.21
N VAL A 148 30.41 -12.25 -22.57
CA VAL A 148 30.98 -13.59 -22.32
C VAL A 148 31.11 -13.86 -20.81
N ILE A 149 31.58 -12.89 -20.04
CA ILE A 149 31.68 -13.03 -18.58
C ILE A 149 30.28 -13.18 -17.97
N PHE A 150 29.30 -12.38 -18.39
CA PHE A 150 27.92 -12.47 -17.93
C PHE A 150 27.29 -13.84 -18.23
N GLN A 151 27.43 -14.33 -19.47
CA GLN A 151 26.97 -15.65 -19.89
C GLN A 151 27.56 -16.77 -19.03
N ASN A 152 28.85 -16.68 -18.68
CA ASN A 152 29.50 -17.68 -17.82
C ASN A 152 29.13 -17.52 -16.34
N THR A 153 28.78 -16.30 -15.90
CA THR A 153 28.48 -15.99 -14.51
C THR A 153 27.04 -16.37 -14.14
N TYR A 154 26.08 -16.13 -15.05
CA TYR A 154 24.66 -16.46 -14.87
C TYR A 154 24.07 -17.04 -16.17
N PRO A 155 24.44 -18.27 -16.57
CA PRO A 155 24.05 -18.84 -17.87
C PRO A 155 22.53 -18.93 -18.07
N ALA A 156 21.76 -19.26 -17.02
CA ALA A 156 20.30 -19.35 -17.12
C ALA A 156 19.65 -17.97 -17.31
N ILE A 157 20.14 -16.96 -16.60
CA ILE A 157 19.64 -15.58 -16.71
C ILE A 157 20.03 -14.98 -18.05
N TYR A 158 21.27 -15.20 -18.50
CA TYR A 158 21.70 -14.80 -19.83
C TYR A 158 20.80 -15.40 -20.91
N ALA A 159 20.55 -16.71 -20.86
CA ALA A 159 19.69 -17.38 -21.83
C ALA A 159 18.28 -16.75 -21.87
N LEU A 160 17.66 -16.51 -20.71
CA LEU A 160 16.36 -15.84 -20.61
C LEU A 160 16.40 -14.43 -21.21
N LEU A 161 17.35 -13.58 -20.80
CA LEU A 161 17.42 -12.20 -21.28
C LEU A 161 17.77 -12.12 -22.77
N ASN A 162 18.52 -13.09 -23.29
CA ASN A 162 18.86 -13.19 -24.71
C ASN A 162 17.62 -13.39 -25.60
N GLU A 163 16.56 -14.02 -25.10
CA GLU A 163 15.26 -14.08 -25.81
C GLU A 163 14.66 -12.67 -26.05
N TYR A 164 15.04 -11.70 -25.22
CA TYR A 164 14.61 -10.30 -25.30
C TYR A 164 15.69 -9.36 -25.84
N ARG A 165 16.84 -9.86 -26.32
CA ARG A 165 18.05 -9.07 -26.64
C ARG A 165 17.77 -7.80 -27.43
N THR A 166 17.08 -7.92 -28.56
CA THR A 166 16.77 -6.77 -29.44
C THR A 166 15.99 -5.67 -28.70
N LYS A 167 15.03 -6.06 -27.84
CA LYS A 167 14.24 -5.11 -27.05
C LYS A 167 15.04 -4.52 -25.89
N LEU A 168 15.91 -5.31 -25.27
CA LEU A 168 16.76 -4.87 -24.16
C LEU A 168 17.79 -3.84 -24.62
N ILE A 169 18.49 -4.10 -25.74
CA ILE A 169 19.44 -3.15 -26.35
C ILE A 169 18.76 -1.82 -26.70
N ALA A 170 17.51 -1.87 -27.18
CA ALA A 170 16.75 -0.69 -27.56
C ALA A 170 16.20 0.13 -26.37
N ARG A 171 16.36 -0.33 -25.12
CA ARG A 171 15.86 0.41 -23.95
C ARG A 171 16.64 1.71 -23.74
N GLN A 172 15.91 2.74 -23.35
CA GLN A 172 16.52 3.98 -22.88
C GLN A 172 16.88 3.92 -21.38
N ASP A 173 16.10 3.17 -20.59
CA ASP A 173 16.32 2.97 -19.16
C ASP A 173 17.14 1.69 -18.92
N GLN A 174 18.45 1.77 -19.07
CA GLN A 174 19.38 0.65 -18.82
C GLN A 174 20.67 1.09 -18.13
N GLY A 175 21.44 0.12 -17.63
CA GLY A 175 22.76 0.34 -17.04
C GLY A 175 23.85 0.54 -18.11
N LEU A 176 25.09 0.16 -17.79
CA LEU A 176 26.19 0.28 -18.75
C LEU A 176 26.12 -0.78 -19.84
N TYR A 177 25.61 -1.98 -19.52
CA TYR A 177 25.41 -3.08 -20.45
C TYR A 177 23.93 -3.37 -20.67
N TRP A 178 23.56 -3.95 -21.83
CA TRP A 178 22.15 -4.07 -22.24
C TRP A 178 21.27 -4.92 -21.30
N TRP A 179 21.89 -5.84 -20.55
CA TRP A 179 21.21 -6.69 -19.57
C TRP A 179 20.97 -6.01 -18.22
N GLU A 180 21.56 -4.85 -17.96
CA GLU A 180 21.52 -4.20 -16.65
C GLU A 180 20.31 -3.27 -16.49
N LEU A 181 19.77 -3.21 -15.28
CA LEU A 181 18.87 -2.14 -14.87
C LEU A 181 19.62 -0.80 -14.82
N ARG A 182 18.87 0.29 -14.96
CA ARG A 182 19.43 1.65 -14.83
C ARG A 182 20.12 1.88 -13.48
N SER A 183 21.01 2.86 -13.45
CA SER A 183 21.68 3.25 -12.21
C SER A 183 20.68 3.72 -11.13
N CYS A 184 20.93 3.29 -9.89
CA CYS A 184 20.16 3.59 -8.69
C CYS A 184 21.07 3.58 -7.45
N GLU A 185 21.16 4.72 -6.77
CA GLU A 185 22.06 4.92 -5.62
C GLU A 185 21.58 4.25 -4.32
N TYR A 186 20.34 3.75 -4.28
CA TYR A 186 19.67 3.32 -3.06
C TYR A 186 19.18 1.86 -3.12
N TYR A 187 19.85 1.01 -3.90
CA TYR A 187 19.52 -0.42 -3.96
C TYR A 187 19.45 -1.07 -2.58
N ASP A 188 20.33 -0.69 -1.66
CA ASP A 188 20.39 -1.27 -0.32
C ASP A 188 19.17 -0.89 0.54
N SER A 189 18.49 0.22 0.23
CA SER A 189 17.24 0.58 0.89
C SER A 189 16.11 -0.40 0.61
N PHE A 190 16.17 -1.18 -0.48
CA PHE A 190 15.21 -2.25 -0.75
C PHE A 190 15.46 -3.51 0.07
N GLU A 191 16.66 -3.70 0.60
CA GLU A 191 17.01 -4.89 1.37
C GLU A 191 16.58 -4.75 2.86
N ASN A 192 16.48 -3.52 3.34
CA ASN A 192 16.15 -3.22 4.74
C ASN A 192 14.65 -3.04 4.99
N HIS A 193 14.28 -3.02 6.26
CA HIS A 193 12.93 -2.63 6.70
C HIS A 193 12.60 -1.21 6.24
N LYS A 194 11.35 -1.02 5.81
CA LYS A 194 10.91 0.22 5.17
C LYS A 194 9.40 0.37 5.23
N ILE A 195 8.92 1.61 5.33
CA ILE A 195 7.52 1.94 5.06
C ILE A 195 7.35 2.16 3.56
N ILE A 196 6.34 1.55 2.95
CA ILE A 196 6.07 1.65 1.50
C ILE A 196 4.65 2.15 1.24
N HIS A 197 4.46 2.87 0.13
CA HIS A 197 3.14 3.29 -0.35
C HIS A 197 3.13 3.45 -1.87
N THR A 198 1.94 3.56 -2.46
CA THR A 198 1.76 3.83 -3.89
C THR A 198 1.65 5.32 -4.18
N ASP A 199 1.97 5.73 -5.41
CA ASP A 199 1.62 7.06 -5.93
C ASP A 199 0.11 7.22 -5.99
N ILE A 200 -0.57 6.34 -6.72
CA ILE A 200 -2.02 6.40 -6.88
C ILE A 200 -2.66 5.64 -5.73
N SER A 201 -3.51 6.31 -4.98
CA SER A 201 -4.14 5.73 -3.80
C SER A 201 -5.62 6.12 -3.66
N TRP A 202 -6.47 5.13 -3.40
CA TRP A 202 -7.89 5.33 -3.14
C TRP A 202 -8.22 5.35 -1.63
N ARG A 203 -7.31 4.89 -0.78
CA ARG A 203 -7.48 4.71 0.68
C ARG A 203 -6.11 4.88 1.35
N PRO A 204 -6.02 5.15 2.67
CA PRO A 204 -4.72 5.09 3.34
C PRO A 204 -4.12 3.68 3.22
N GLN A 205 -3.04 3.55 2.45
CA GLN A 205 -2.40 2.28 2.08
C GLN A 205 -0.88 2.39 2.21
N PHE A 206 -0.44 2.63 3.45
CA PHE A 206 0.96 2.54 3.82
C PHE A 206 1.19 1.21 4.53
N ALA A 207 2.30 0.55 4.22
CA ALA A 207 2.66 -0.74 4.78
C ALA A 207 4.09 -0.75 5.31
N ILE A 208 4.35 -1.51 6.36
CA ILE A 208 5.71 -1.91 6.73
C ILE A 208 6.11 -3.12 5.89
N ALA A 209 7.29 -3.06 5.27
CA ALA A 209 7.89 -4.14 4.52
C ALA A 209 9.12 -4.65 5.27
N GLU A 210 8.98 -5.82 5.89
CA GLU A 210 10.00 -6.47 6.73
C GLU A 210 10.94 -7.41 5.92
N HIS A 211 10.69 -7.54 4.63
CA HIS A 211 11.47 -8.38 3.71
C HIS A 211 12.09 -7.53 2.59
N PRO A 212 13.09 -8.07 1.87
CA PRO A 212 13.70 -7.42 0.73
C PRO A 212 12.76 -7.37 -0.48
N TYR A 213 11.73 -6.52 -0.39
CA TYR A 213 10.77 -6.27 -1.45
C TYR A 213 11.25 -5.15 -2.36
N TYR A 214 11.44 -5.49 -3.63
CA TYR A 214 11.62 -4.54 -4.72
C TYR A 214 10.27 -4.06 -5.21
N LEU A 215 10.17 -2.79 -5.57
CA LEU A 215 8.90 -2.14 -5.85
C LEU A 215 8.78 -1.72 -7.31
N VAL A 216 7.56 -1.67 -7.83
CA VAL A 216 7.25 -0.95 -9.08
C VAL A 216 7.62 0.53 -8.94
N ASN A 217 8.07 1.17 -10.04
CA ASN A 217 8.47 2.58 -10.05
C ASN A 217 7.38 3.59 -9.65
N THR A 218 6.11 3.17 -9.62
CA THR A 218 4.96 3.97 -9.14
C THR A 218 4.62 3.73 -7.67
N ALA A 219 5.54 3.11 -6.93
CA ALA A 219 5.53 3.00 -5.49
C ALA A 219 6.79 3.66 -4.91
N TYR A 220 6.68 4.06 -3.65
CA TYR A 220 7.73 4.74 -2.91
C TYR A 220 8.06 3.95 -1.65
N LEU A 221 9.32 4.01 -1.24
CA LEU A 221 9.79 3.48 0.04
C LEU A 221 10.43 4.57 0.88
N TRP A 222 10.25 4.45 2.18
CA TRP A 222 10.84 5.26 3.23
C TRP A 222 11.71 4.34 4.08
N PRO A 223 13.04 4.56 4.17
CA PRO A 223 13.94 3.69 4.92
C PRO A 223 13.82 3.98 6.43
N THR A 224 12.67 3.61 6.99
CA THR A 224 12.30 3.79 8.39
C THR A 224 11.33 2.69 8.82
N GLU A 225 11.38 2.37 10.11
CA GLU A 225 10.56 1.35 10.79
C GLU A 225 9.65 1.99 11.85
N ASP A 226 9.45 3.32 11.77
CA ASP A 226 8.70 4.06 12.78
C ASP A 226 7.20 3.67 12.74
N PHE A 227 6.79 2.80 13.67
CA PHE A 227 5.41 2.36 13.81
C PHE A 227 4.45 3.49 14.22
N TYR A 228 4.92 4.53 14.92
CA TYR A 228 4.10 5.71 15.17
C TYR A 228 3.80 6.43 13.86
N LEU A 229 4.82 6.64 13.02
CA LEU A 229 4.65 7.22 11.70
C LEU A 229 3.68 6.39 10.86
N LEU A 230 3.82 5.06 10.84
CA LEU A 230 2.91 4.16 10.13
C LEU A 230 1.46 4.33 10.60
N GLY A 231 1.25 4.48 11.92
CA GLY A 231 -0.06 4.77 12.50
C GLY A 231 -0.63 6.12 12.05
N VAL A 232 0.20 7.17 12.03
CA VAL A 232 -0.19 8.52 11.60
C VAL A 232 -0.61 8.53 10.13
N VAL A 233 0.19 7.96 9.23
CA VAL A 233 -0.10 7.97 7.77
C VAL A 233 -1.30 7.11 7.36
N ASN A 234 -1.68 6.16 8.21
CA ASN A 234 -2.87 5.33 8.02
C ASN A 234 -4.10 5.78 8.83
N SER A 235 -4.02 6.95 9.49
CA SER A 235 -5.10 7.46 10.36
C SER A 235 -6.22 8.17 9.59
N PRO A 236 -7.47 8.16 10.11
CA PRO A 236 -8.57 9.02 9.65
C PRO A 236 -8.19 10.50 9.50
N LEU A 237 -7.42 11.02 10.46
CA LEU A 237 -6.99 12.41 10.51
C LEU A 237 -6.09 12.74 9.32
N LEU A 238 -5.04 11.95 9.09
CA LEU A 238 -4.12 12.24 8.00
C LEU A 238 -4.73 11.91 6.64
N TRP A 239 -5.63 10.92 6.54
CA TRP A 239 -6.40 10.71 5.31
C TRP A 239 -7.27 11.93 4.98
N SER A 240 -7.93 12.52 5.97
CA SER A 240 -8.74 13.74 5.79
C SER A 240 -7.92 14.95 5.36
N TYR A 241 -6.67 15.02 5.82
CA TYR A 241 -5.70 16.00 5.34
C TYR A 241 -5.25 15.71 3.91
N MET A 242 -4.88 14.46 3.59
CA MET A 242 -4.45 14.06 2.25
C MET A 242 -5.53 14.33 1.22
N TRP A 243 -6.78 13.97 1.50
CA TRP A 243 -7.92 14.21 0.62
C TRP A 243 -8.13 15.68 0.28
N ARG A 244 -7.76 16.62 1.17
CA ARG A 244 -7.96 18.06 0.93
C ARG A 244 -6.78 18.76 0.28
N ASN A 245 -5.61 18.12 0.29
CA ASN A 245 -4.35 18.78 -0.09
C ASN A 245 -3.58 18.03 -1.20
N ALA A 246 -3.90 16.77 -1.48
CA ALA A 246 -3.28 16.03 -2.58
C ALA A 246 -3.91 16.39 -3.93
N ILE A 247 -3.22 16.05 -5.02
CA ILE A 247 -3.80 16.16 -6.37
C ILE A 247 -4.76 14.98 -6.59
N HIS A 248 -5.97 15.28 -7.06
CA HIS A 248 -6.96 14.26 -7.41
C HIS A 248 -6.76 13.84 -8.87
N GLY A 249 -6.56 12.55 -9.07
CA GLY A 249 -6.51 11.89 -10.36
C GLY A 249 -7.87 11.36 -10.80
N LYS A 250 -7.85 10.43 -11.76
CA LYS A 250 -9.06 9.75 -12.24
C LYS A 250 -9.80 9.07 -11.07
N ASP A 251 -11.13 9.19 -11.07
CA ASP A 251 -12.03 8.57 -10.08
C ASP A 251 -11.72 8.99 -8.63
N GLU A 252 -11.27 10.23 -8.43
CA GLU A 252 -10.90 10.80 -7.13
C GLU A 252 -9.80 9.97 -6.41
N ALA A 253 -8.89 9.36 -7.17
CA ALA A 253 -7.70 8.74 -6.59
C ALA A 253 -6.70 9.84 -6.23
N LEU A 254 -6.13 9.79 -5.02
CA LEU A 254 -5.11 10.75 -4.62
C LEU A 254 -3.77 10.40 -5.26
N ARG A 255 -3.04 11.43 -5.69
CA ARG A 255 -1.64 11.34 -6.13
C ARG A 255 -0.72 11.64 -4.94
N LEU A 256 -0.35 10.59 -4.23
CA LEU A 256 0.63 10.61 -3.14
C LEU A 256 2.06 10.57 -3.71
N ILE A 257 2.35 11.46 -4.66
CA ILE A 257 3.69 11.62 -5.24
C ILE A 257 4.67 12.08 -4.16
N TYR A 258 5.96 11.76 -4.34
CA TYR A 258 7.01 12.10 -3.38
C TYR A 258 7.01 13.59 -2.97
N SER A 259 6.73 14.49 -3.91
CA SER A 259 6.76 15.93 -3.67
C SER A 259 5.64 16.40 -2.74
N PHE A 260 4.54 15.66 -2.72
CA PHE A 260 3.45 15.83 -1.77
C PHE A 260 3.76 15.12 -0.44
N THR A 261 4.11 13.83 -0.48
CA THR A 261 4.26 13.03 0.74
C THR A 261 5.40 13.50 1.63
N GLN A 262 6.48 14.03 1.05
CA GLN A 262 7.57 14.63 1.81
C GLN A 262 7.16 15.79 2.73
N ASN A 263 6.04 16.44 2.42
CA ASN A 263 5.52 17.60 3.13
C ASN A 263 4.31 17.25 4.00
N LEU A 264 3.98 15.96 4.19
CA LEU A 264 2.93 15.59 5.11
C LEU A 264 3.27 16.07 6.53
N PRO A 265 2.36 16.79 7.21
CA PRO A 265 2.62 17.31 8.54
C PRO A 265 2.52 16.18 9.57
N ILE A 266 3.63 15.85 10.23
CA ILE A 266 3.70 14.81 11.26
C ILE A 266 3.90 15.46 12.63
N ALA A 267 2.91 15.33 13.51
CA ALA A 267 3.01 15.84 14.88
C ALA A 267 3.92 14.94 15.72
N ALA A 268 4.83 15.54 16.47
CA ALA A 268 5.69 14.81 17.41
C ALA A 268 4.88 14.36 18.64
N PRO A 269 4.83 13.05 18.96
CA PRO A 269 4.09 12.56 20.11
C PRO A 269 4.85 12.78 21.43
N THR A 270 4.13 12.78 22.55
CA THR A 270 4.76 12.55 23.86
C THR A 270 5.31 11.12 23.92
N LYS A 271 6.26 10.84 24.82
CA LYS A 271 6.81 9.48 25.00
C LYS A 271 5.73 8.43 25.26
N ASP A 272 4.74 8.78 26.07
CA ASP A 272 3.61 7.90 26.42
C ASP A 272 2.73 7.60 25.20
N LEU A 273 2.30 8.65 24.47
CA LEU A 273 1.52 8.48 23.24
C LEU A 273 2.27 7.65 22.20
N ARG A 274 3.56 7.93 22.00
CA ARG A 274 4.41 7.18 21.07
C ARG A 274 4.42 5.69 21.42
N SER A 275 4.70 5.37 22.68
CA SER A 275 4.79 4.00 23.16
C SER A 275 3.46 3.24 23.03
N GLN A 276 2.33 3.90 23.31
CA GLN A 276 1.00 3.28 23.13
C GLN A 276 0.69 3.04 21.64
N THR A 277 0.93 4.04 20.78
CA THR A 277 0.68 3.92 19.35
C THR A 277 1.57 2.84 18.73
N GLU A 278 2.86 2.83 19.01
CA GLU A 278 3.80 1.84 18.46
C GLU A 278 3.42 0.42 18.88
N ARG A 279 3.02 0.19 20.14
CA ARG A 279 2.54 -1.13 20.57
C ARG A 279 1.27 -1.56 19.85
N ALA A 280 0.30 -0.66 19.70
CA ALA A 280 -0.94 -0.97 19.00
C ALA A 280 -0.69 -1.27 17.51
N VAL A 281 0.15 -0.47 16.86
CA VAL A 281 0.52 -0.66 15.45
C VAL A 281 1.36 -1.92 15.24
N ALA A 282 2.29 -2.23 16.14
CA ALA A 282 3.05 -3.49 16.04
C ALA A 282 2.12 -4.71 16.19
N THR A 283 1.16 -4.65 17.13
CA THR A 283 0.20 -5.74 17.35
C THR A 283 -0.70 -5.94 16.13
N LEU A 284 -1.30 -4.86 15.59
CA LEU A 284 -2.17 -4.98 14.42
C LEU A 284 -1.40 -5.45 13.17
N VAL A 285 -0.12 -5.07 13.02
CA VAL A 285 0.75 -5.54 11.94
C VAL A 285 1.01 -7.04 12.09
N GLY A 286 1.30 -7.51 13.30
CA GLY A 286 1.48 -8.94 13.61
C GLY A 286 0.25 -9.76 13.27
N LEU A 287 -0.94 -9.34 13.72
CA LEU A 287 -2.21 -10.02 13.42
C LEU A 287 -2.47 -10.06 11.90
N ASN A 288 -2.23 -8.96 11.18
CA ASN A 288 -2.33 -8.95 9.72
C ASN A 288 -1.36 -9.94 9.05
N HIS A 289 -0.16 -10.11 9.59
CA HIS A 289 0.82 -11.06 9.06
C HIS A 289 0.40 -12.51 9.30
N GLU A 290 -0.10 -12.81 10.49
CA GLU A 290 -0.64 -14.12 10.86
C GLU A 290 -1.81 -14.50 9.94
N ASP A 291 -2.79 -13.60 9.76
CA ASP A 291 -3.95 -13.83 8.90
C ASP A 291 -3.56 -14.07 7.43
N LYS A 292 -2.55 -13.36 6.93
CA LYS A 292 -2.01 -13.58 5.58
C LYS A 292 -1.30 -14.91 5.44
N THR A 293 -0.63 -15.37 6.49
CA THR A 293 0.03 -16.68 6.50
C THR A 293 -0.99 -17.80 6.54
N ALA A 294 -1.95 -17.71 7.47
CA ALA A 294 -3.13 -18.58 7.53
C ALA A 294 -3.86 -18.68 6.19
N SER A 295 -4.11 -17.54 5.54
CA SER A 295 -4.78 -17.52 4.23
C SER A 295 -3.98 -18.27 3.16
N ARG A 296 -2.66 -18.10 3.13
CA ARG A 296 -1.80 -18.81 2.17
C ARG A 296 -1.80 -20.31 2.42
N GLU A 297 -1.70 -20.74 3.67
CA GLU A 297 -1.75 -22.15 4.06
C GLU A 297 -3.07 -22.81 3.66
N VAL A 298 -4.21 -22.17 3.94
CA VAL A 298 -5.53 -22.72 3.60
C VAL A 298 -5.71 -22.78 2.08
N LEU A 299 -5.30 -21.75 1.34
CA LEU A 299 -5.43 -21.74 -0.13
C LEU A 299 -4.52 -22.78 -0.79
N ASP A 300 -3.31 -22.97 -0.28
CA ASP A 300 -2.37 -24.00 -0.74
C ASP A 300 -2.89 -25.40 -0.44
N TRP A 301 -3.40 -25.62 0.77
CA TRP A 301 -4.06 -26.87 1.14
C TRP A 301 -5.28 -27.15 0.24
N LEU A 302 -6.14 -26.16 -0.03
CA LEU A 302 -7.28 -26.31 -0.94
C LEU A 302 -6.84 -26.67 -2.36
N TRP A 303 -5.74 -26.09 -2.84
CA TRP A 303 -5.18 -26.44 -4.14
C TRP A 303 -4.71 -27.90 -4.16
N HIS A 304 -3.91 -28.34 -3.18
CA HIS A 304 -3.38 -29.71 -3.18
C HIS A 304 -4.43 -30.78 -2.85
N ARG A 305 -5.37 -30.48 -1.95
CA ARG A 305 -6.36 -31.45 -1.45
C ARG A 305 -7.59 -31.57 -2.33
N HIS A 306 -8.01 -30.47 -2.96
CA HIS A 306 -9.25 -30.36 -3.72
C HIS A 306 -9.05 -29.90 -5.18
N GLU A 307 -7.79 -29.74 -5.63
CA GLU A 307 -7.44 -29.32 -6.99
C GLU A 307 -8.05 -27.97 -7.39
N ILE A 308 -8.26 -27.08 -6.41
CA ILE A 308 -8.81 -25.75 -6.63
C ILE A 308 -7.69 -24.81 -7.11
N ASP A 309 -7.55 -24.64 -8.41
CA ASP A 309 -6.57 -23.73 -9.02
C ASP A 309 -6.97 -22.25 -8.92
N LYS A 310 -8.27 -21.97 -8.84
CA LYS A 310 -8.86 -20.63 -8.87
C LYS A 310 -9.80 -20.40 -7.69
N PRO A 311 -9.26 -20.06 -6.51
CA PRO A 311 -10.07 -19.89 -5.30
C PRO A 311 -11.10 -18.75 -5.44
N GLY A 312 -10.76 -17.70 -6.18
CA GLY A 312 -11.58 -16.50 -6.32
C GLY A 312 -11.81 -15.76 -5.00
N ASN A 313 -12.59 -14.68 -5.04
CA ASN A 313 -12.70 -13.76 -3.91
C ASN A 313 -13.34 -14.38 -2.65
N GLY A 314 -14.25 -15.34 -2.82
CA GLY A 314 -14.93 -15.98 -1.69
C GLY A 314 -13.95 -16.80 -0.83
N LEU A 315 -13.16 -17.68 -1.46
CA LEU A 315 -12.15 -18.46 -0.74
C LEU A 315 -10.94 -17.61 -0.36
N ALA A 316 -10.57 -16.60 -1.13
CA ALA A 316 -9.51 -15.66 -0.75
C ALA A 316 -9.85 -14.85 0.51
N ALA A 317 -11.14 -14.71 0.83
CA ALA A 317 -11.62 -14.03 2.02
C ALA A 317 -12.55 -14.94 2.85
N PHE A 318 -12.19 -16.22 2.98
CA PHE A 318 -13.04 -17.25 3.60
C PHE A 318 -13.42 -16.94 5.06
N HIS A 319 -12.57 -16.20 5.78
CA HIS A 319 -12.86 -15.72 7.14
C HIS A 319 -14.10 -14.81 7.20
N ASN A 320 -14.51 -14.18 6.09
CA ASN A 320 -15.76 -13.40 6.03
C ASN A 320 -17.01 -14.27 5.86
N LEU A 321 -16.86 -15.57 5.63
CA LEU A 321 -17.95 -16.51 5.46
C LEU A 321 -18.25 -17.18 6.79
N ASN A 322 -19.51 -17.53 7.03
CA ASN A 322 -19.86 -18.53 8.04
C ASN A 322 -19.46 -19.93 7.54
N LEU A 323 -19.50 -20.94 8.43
CA LEU A 323 -19.10 -22.31 8.09
C LEU A 323 -19.82 -22.86 6.85
N ASP A 324 -21.14 -22.70 6.78
CA ASP A 324 -21.94 -23.19 5.65
C ASP A 324 -21.57 -22.48 4.34
N GLY A 325 -21.32 -21.16 4.41
CA GLY A 325 -20.86 -20.36 3.29
C GLY A 325 -19.47 -20.77 2.80
N PHE A 326 -18.55 -21.10 3.72
CA PHE A 326 -17.23 -21.62 3.37
C PHE A 326 -17.33 -22.95 2.63
N ILE A 327 -18.08 -23.92 3.19
CA ILE A 327 -18.31 -25.22 2.54
C ILE A 327 -18.95 -25.04 1.16
N ALA A 328 -19.94 -24.17 1.05
CA ALA A 328 -20.62 -23.88 -0.21
C ALA A 328 -19.70 -23.27 -1.26
N GLU A 329 -18.82 -22.33 -0.87
CA GLU A 329 -17.86 -21.75 -1.81
C GLU A 329 -16.79 -22.78 -2.21
N VAL A 330 -16.33 -23.67 -1.31
CA VAL A 330 -15.44 -24.78 -1.69
C VAL A 330 -16.12 -25.71 -2.70
N GLN A 331 -17.35 -26.14 -2.43
CA GLN A 331 -18.14 -26.99 -3.33
C GLN A 331 -18.31 -26.38 -4.72
N LYS A 332 -18.51 -25.06 -4.78
CA LYS A 332 -18.64 -24.31 -6.04
C LYS A 332 -17.34 -24.22 -6.82
N ARG A 333 -16.19 -24.32 -6.16
CA ARG A 333 -14.85 -24.13 -6.75
C ARG A 333 -14.15 -25.43 -7.12
N LEU A 334 -14.73 -26.59 -6.78
CA LEU A 334 -14.22 -27.88 -7.19
C LEU A 334 -14.13 -27.99 -8.73
N PRO A 335 -13.17 -28.79 -9.24
CA PRO A 335 -13.08 -29.09 -10.67
C PRO A 335 -14.37 -29.68 -11.23
N LYS A 336 -14.63 -29.40 -12.52
CA LYS A 336 -15.77 -30.00 -13.22
C LYS A 336 -15.65 -31.52 -13.21
N GLY A 337 -16.67 -32.20 -12.69
CA GLY A 337 -16.71 -33.67 -12.60
C GLY A 337 -16.22 -34.26 -11.27
N ALA A 338 -15.72 -33.44 -10.34
CA ALA A 338 -15.26 -33.90 -9.01
C ALA A 338 -16.40 -34.41 -8.10
N GLY A 339 -17.66 -34.17 -8.46
CA GLY A 339 -18.83 -34.56 -7.65
C GLY A 339 -19.08 -33.63 -6.46
N SER A 340 -19.85 -34.12 -5.49
CA SER A 340 -20.13 -33.41 -4.23
C SER A 340 -19.11 -33.79 -3.15
N LEU A 341 -18.85 -32.85 -2.23
CA LEU A 341 -18.01 -33.08 -1.06
C LEU A 341 -18.53 -34.27 -0.24
N SER A 342 -17.64 -35.21 0.10
CA SER A 342 -17.99 -36.35 0.92
C SER A 342 -18.18 -35.95 2.39
N PRO A 343 -18.82 -36.78 3.24
CA PRO A 343 -18.89 -36.52 4.68
C PRO A 343 -17.52 -36.33 5.35
N LYS A 344 -16.48 -36.99 4.82
CA LYS A 344 -15.10 -36.83 5.29
C LYS A 344 -14.55 -35.44 4.93
N ASP A 345 -14.73 -35.01 3.68
CA ASP A 345 -14.29 -33.68 3.23
C ASP A 345 -15.00 -32.56 4.03
N ILE A 346 -16.29 -32.71 4.27
CA ILE A 346 -17.07 -31.77 5.09
C ILE A 346 -16.52 -31.71 6.53
N THR A 347 -16.11 -32.85 7.10
CA THR A 347 -15.52 -32.89 8.45
C THR A 347 -14.17 -32.20 8.48
N GLU A 348 -13.32 -32.42 7.47
CA GLU A 348 -12.02 -31.77 7.32
C GLU A 348 -12.17 -30.25 7.15
N LEU A 349 -13.11 -29.80 6.30
CA LEU A 349 -13.41 -28.39 6.11
C LEU A 349 -13.93 -27.71 7.38
N LYS A 350 -14.74 -28.41 8.19
CA LYS A 350 -15.18 -27.90 9.50
C LYS A 350 -14.01 -27.67 10.44
N GLN A 351 -13.05 -28.59 10.46
CA GLN A 351 -11.85 -28.46 11.27
C GLN A 351 -11.00 -27.29 10.78
N VAL A 352 -10.69 -27.21 9.48
CA VAL A 352 -9.92 -26.10 8.89
C VAL A 352 -10.61 -24.75 9.15
N TYR A 353 -11.93 -24.69 9.03
CA TYR A 353 -12.68 -23.47 9.35
C TYR A 353 -12.54 -23.09 10.83
N GLY A 354 -12.63 -24.05 11.75
CA GLY A 354 -12.43 -23.81 13.17
C GLY A 354 -11.01 -23.36 13.52
N ASP A 355 -10.01 -23.98 12.90
CA ASP A 355 -8.60 -23.76 13.20
C ASP A 355 -8.06 -22.46 12.57
N TYR A 356 -8.65 -22.00 11.45
CA TYR A 356 -8.15 -20.84 10.71
C TYR A 356 -9.17 -19.69 10.63
N ALA A 357 -10.41 -19.95 10.22
CA ALA A 357 -11.38 -18.87 9.97
C ALA A 357 -11.80 -18.17 11.26
N LEU A 358 -12.05 -18.91 12.34
CA LEU A 358 -12.49 -18.33 13.62
C LEU A 358 -11.40 -17.47 14.28
N PRO A 359 -10.12 -17.90 14.38
CA PRO A 359 -9.05 -17.02 14.83
C PRO A 359 -8.90 -15.75 13.98
N MET A 360 -8.95 -15.88 12.65
CA MET A 360 -8.89 -14.70 11.76
C MET A 360 -10.05 -13.73 11.99
N GLN A 361 -11.27 -14.23 12.24
CA GLN A 361 -12.41 -13.36 12.60
C GLN A 361 -12.16 -12.63 13.93
N ALA A 362 -11.59 -13.30 14.93
CA ALA A 362 -11.21 -12.68 16.19
C ALA A 362 -10.10 -11.63 16.00
N HIS A 363 -9.11 -11.93 15.15
CA HIS A 363 -8.05 -11.00 14.78
C HIS A 363 -8.62 -9.76 14.10
N GLN A 364 -9.58 -9.90 13.17
CA GLN A 364 -10.23 -8.76 12.53
C GLN A 364 -10.93 -7.82 13.51
N ALA A 365 -11.64 -8.38 14.49
CA ALA A 365 -12.27 -7.58 15.54
C ALA A 365 -11.24 -6.84 16.41
N GLU A 366 -10.12 -7.50 16.75
CA GLU A 366 -9.05 -6.85 17.51
C GLU A 366 -8.30 -5.80 16.68
N ILE A 367 -8.04 -6.06 15.39
CA ILE A 367 -7.46 -5.09 14.46
C ILE A 367 -8.34 -3.85 14.37
N GLU A 368 -9.65 -4.00 14.19
CA GLU A 368 -10.57 -2.86 14.14
C GLU A 368 -10.52 -2.03 15.44
N LYS A 369 -10.50 -2.69 16.60
CA LYS A 369 -10.36 -2.02 17.91
C LYS A 369 -9.03 -1.27 18.03
N LEU A 370 -7.92 -1.89 17.60
CA LEU A 370 -6.59 -1.28 17.60
C LEU A 370 -6.52 -0.09 16.64
N GLU A 371 -7.16 -0.17 15.47
CA GLU A 371 -7.22 0.93 14.51
C GLU A 371 -7.94 2.16 15.07
N HIS A 372 -9.05 1.96 15.80
CA HIS A 372 -9.73 3.04 16.51
C HIS A 372 -8.87 3.63 17.62
N MET A 373 -8.21 2.78 18.43
CA MET A 373 -7.27 3.23 19.46
C MET A 373 -6.13 4.07 18.87
N VAL A 374 -5.52 3.61 17.76
CA VAL A 374 -4.46 4.34 17.05
C VAL A 374 -4.98 5.69 16.57
N SER A 375 -6.18 5.76 16.00
CA SER A 375 -6.78 7.02 15.59
C SER A 375 -6.96 7.99 16.76
N ASP A 376 -7.45 7.53 17.91
CA ASP A 376 -7.62 8.40 19.08
C ASP A 376 -6.27 8.88 19.64
N LEU A 377 -5.25 8.03 19.65
CA LEU A 377 -3.89 8.40 20.05
C LEU A 377 -3.27 9.42 19.08
N VAL A 378 -3.47 9.25 17.78
CA VAL A 378 -3.03 10.21 16.76
C VAL A 378 -3.76 11.54 16.94
N ASN A 379 -5.09 11.55 17.11
CA ASN A 379 -5.85 12.78 17.37
C ASN A 379 -5.30 13.54 18.59
N ARG A 380 -4.97 12.83 19.67
CA ARG A 380 -4.35 13.42 20.86
C ARG A 380 -2.94 13.96 20.59
N ALA A 381 -2.14 13.30 19.76
CA ALA A 381 -0.80 13.79 19.39
C ALA A 381 -0.87 15.10 18.58
N TYR A 382 -1.91 15.28 17.77
CA TYR A 382 -2.20 16.55 17.08
C TYR A 382 -2.99 17.56 17.96
N GLY A 383 -3.31 17.18 19.19
CA GLY A 383 -3.99 18.03 20.17
C GLY A 383 -5.44 18.36 19.80
N LEU A 384 -6.14 17.46 19.12
CA LEU A 384 -7.55 17.66 18.77
C LEU A 384 -8.46 17.64 20.00
N THR A 385 -9.47 18.53 20.01
CA THR A 385 -10.56 18.52 20.98
C THR A 385 -11.66 17.53 20.57
N PRO A 386 -12.56 17.12 21.48
CA PRO A 386 -13.71 16.28 21.12
C PRO A 386 -14.56 16.85 19.97
N GLU A 387 -14.76 18.17 19.94
CA GLU A 387 -15.54 18.87 18.91
C GLU A 387 -14.84 18.82 17.55
N GLU A 388 -13.52 18.97 17.52
CA GLU A 388 -12.74 18.84 16.28
C GLU A 388 -12.70 17.39 15.78
N VAL A 389 -12.69 16.41 16.67
CA VAL A 389 -12.80 14.99 16.31
C VAL A 389 -14.20 14.69 15.75
N ASP A 390 -15.25 15.24 16.34
CA ASP A 390 -16.61 15.12 15.81
C ASP A 390 -16.73 15.78 14.43
N LEU A 391 -16.17 16.99 14.25
CA LEU A 391 -16.09 17.67 12.98
C LEU A 391 -15.34 16.85 11.91
N LEU A 392 -14.21 16.24 12.27
CA LEU A 392 -13.45 15.35 11.38
C LEU A 392 -14.33 14.24 10.82
N TRP A 393 -15.14 13.60 11.67
CA TRP A 393 -16.02 12.50 11.25
C TRP A 393 -17.26 12.98 10.50
N LYS A 394 -17.87 14.09 10.90
CA LYS A 394 -19.00 14.72 10.18
C LYS A 394 -18.62 15.17 8.76
N THR A 395 -17.36 15.56 8.58
CA THR A 395 -16.81 16.04 7.30
C THR A 395 -15.83 15.03 6.69
N ALA A 396 -15.95 13.76 7.08
CA ALA A 396 -15.08 12.70 6.62
C ALA A 396 -15.17 12.57 5.08
N PRO A 397 -14.03 12.57 4.37
CA PRO A 397 -14.04 12.33 2.94
C PRO A 397 -14.45 10.89 2.62
N PRO A 398 -14.76 10.59 1.35
CA PRO A 398 -14.92 9.21 0.90
C PRO A 398 -13.73 8.32 1.28
N ARG A 399 -14.01 7.03 1.44
CA ARG A 399 -12.99 5.98 1.57
C ARG A 399 -12.10 6.14 2.81
N MET A 400 -12.69 6.60 3.91
CA MET A 400 -12.09 6.51 5.25
C MET A 400 -11.57 5.09 5.53
N PRO A 401 -10.48 4.95 6.30
CA PRO A 401 -9.90 3.66 6.62
C PRO A 401 -10.89 2.69 7.28
N PHE A 402 -11.75 3.21 8.16
CA PHE A 402 -12.80 2.49 8.87
C PHE A 402 -13.98 3.45 9.17
N GLY A 403 -15.11 2.88 9.61
CA GLY A 403 -16.33 3.62 9.89
C GLY A 403 -16.24 4.50 11.14
N ILE A 404 -17.27 5.32 11.35
CA ILE A 404 -17.40 6.08 12.60
C ILE A 404 -17.56 5.07 13.74
N PRO A 405 -16.80 5.18 14.84
CA PRO A 405 -16.98 4.31 16.00
C PRO A 405 -18.43 4.35 16.48
N THR A 406 -19.06 3.18 16.62
CA THR A 406 -20.45 3.06 17.08
C THR A 406 -20.54 3.51 18.55
N GLY A 407 -21.42 4.47 18.84
CA GLY A 407 -21.71 4.92 20.21
C GLY A 407 -21.02 6.20 20.69
N ARG A 408 -20.63 7.10 19.78
CA ARG A 408 -20.28 8.49 20.12
C ARG A 408 -21.52 9.39 20.21
#